data_AF-A0A413FUE1-F1
#
_entry.id   AF-A0A413FUE1-F1
#
_cell.length_a   1.000
_cell.length_b   1.000
_cell.length_c   1.000
_cell.angle_alpha   90.00
_cell.angle_beta   90.00
_cell.angle_gamma   90.00
#
_symmetry.space_group_name_H-M   'P 1'
#
loop_
_entity.id
_entity.type
_entity.pdbx_description
1 polymer ?
#
loop_
_entity_poly.entity_id
_entity_poly.type
_entity_poly.pdbx_seq_one_letter_code
_entity_poly.pdbx_strand_id
1 'polypeptide(L)'
;MLRLGGNTDRQRERVVAAFEKQKTTAEIAEILKTLYHGGNGLGSVSAWYAEDGIHLSHGKSVRYDRSAQVISWESAAERIGELLESGQFASNVELAEAAGYERSLLSEKLWYLYHDLSEGAREAGYLSCLSEIKGNGFPEETRRLTEQLNDPAFRQTLKEEYAAFWTAYQQDRDLLRFHYHRPREIWENLKDLDLPRRTFSSDLTQVPTVQHFITEDEIDAAMTGGSSFAGGKGRIYAFFMENHTDKEKVRFLKDEYGIGGRSHALSGATHSGEDHDGKGLHYKKQDCP
;
A
#
# COMPACT_ATOMS: atom_id res chain seq x y z
N MET A 1 14.77 11.76 -4.61
CA MET A 1 14.31 10.61 -3.81
C MET A 1 12.80 10.53 -3.76
N LEU A 2 12.08 11.54 -3.25
CA LEU A 2 10.61 11.49 -3.08
C LEU A 2 9.80 11.17 -4.37
N ARG A 3 10.28 11.53 -5.57
CA ARG A 3 9.64 11.15 -6.85
C ARG A 3 10.00 9.76 -7.39
N LEU A 4 10.98 9.09 -6.80
CA LEU A 4 11.52 7.80 -7.28
C LEU A 4 10.65 6.60 -6.89
N GLY A 5 9.48 6.85 -6.31
CA GLY A 5 8.57 5.80 -5.86
C GLY A 5 8.98 5.20 -4.52
N GLY A 6 8.15 4.27 -4.06
CA GLY A 6 8.31 3.53 -2.81
C GLY A 6 7.76 2.12 -3.00
N ASN A 7 7.29 1.52 -1.92
CA ASN A 7 6.79 0.14 -1.95
C ASN A 7 5.31 0.04 -2.33
N THR A 8 4.60 1.16 -2.40
CA THR A 8 3.21 1.19 -2.86
C THR A 8 3.13 1.16 -4.39
N ASP A 9 2.26 0.32 -4.94
CA ASP A 9 1.99 0.31 -6.38
C ASP A 9 1.43 1.65 -6.86
N ARG A 10 1.91 2.11 -8.03
CA ARG A 10 1.51 3.39 -8.63
C ARG A 10 1.48 4.55 -7.62
N GLN A 11 2.50 4.60 -6.76
CA GLN A 11 2.55 5.52 -5.63
C GLN A 11 2.42 6.98 -6.04
N ARG A 12 3.03 7.38 -7.17
CA ARG A 12 3.01 8.78 -7.62
C ARG A 12 1.60 9.23 -7.92
N GLU A 13 0.80 8.43 -8.60
CA GLU A 13 -0.60 8.70 -8.90
C GLU A 13 -1.44 8.87 -7.63
N ARG A 14 -1.18 8.04 -6.59
CA ARG A 14 -1.86 8.16 -5.29
C ARG A 14 -1.46 9.44 -4.55
N VAL A 15 -0.18 9.82 -4.61
CA VAL A 15 0.32 11.09 -4.06
C VAL A 15 -0.31 12.26 -4.82
N VAL A 16 -0.29 12.26 -6.15
CA VAL A 16 -0.90 13.29 -6.99
C VAL A 16 -2.37 13.47 -6.62
N ALA A 17 -3.15 12.38 -6.59
CA ALA A 17 -4.57 12.44 -6.23
C ALA A 17 -4.82 13.08 -4.84
N ALA A 18 -3.91 12.87 -3.88
CA ALA A 18 -3.99 13.52 -2.57
C ALA A 18 -3.79 15.03 -2.66
N PHE A 19 -2.79 15.49 -3.41
CA PHE A 19 -2.51 16.92 -3.63
C PHE A 19 -3.58 17.62 -4.47
N GLU A 20 -4.16 16.94 -5.46
CA GLU A 20 -5.26 17.47 -6.27
C GLU A 20 -6.44 17.86 -5.39
N LYS A 21 -6.73 17.09 -4.34
CA LYS A 21 -7.85 17.33 -3.41
C LYS A 21 -7.65 18.55 -2.48
N GLN A 22 -6.59 19.35 -2.67
CA GLN A 22 -6.30 20.57 -1.91
C GLN A 22 -6.27 20.36 -0.38
N LYS A 23 -5.86 19.17 0.05
CA LYS A 23 -5.67 18.87 1.47
C LYS A 23 -4.53 19.69 2.05
N THR A 24 -4.58 19.96 3.34
CA THR A 24 -3.52 20.68 4.06
C THR A 24 -2.22 19.87 4.07
N THR A 25 -1.07 20.55 4.26
CA THR A 25 0.24 19.88 4.37
C THR A 25 0.24 18.78 5.44
N ALA A 26 -0.43 19.01 6.57
CA ALA A 26 -0.53 18.02 7.66
C ALA A 26 -1.34 16.78 7.24
N GLU A 27 -2.46 16.96 6.55
CA GLU A 27 -3.25 15.84 6.01
C GLU A 27 -2.47 15.06 4.95
N ILE A 28 -1.73 15.76 4.09
CA ILE A 28 -0.85 15.12 3.11
C ILE A 28 0.26 14.33 3.80
N ALA A 29 0.90 14.88 4.84
CA ALA A 29 1.94 14.20 5.60
C ALA A 29 1.44 12.85 6.16
N GLU A 30 0.23 12.82 6.72
CA GLU A 30 -0.41 11.59 7.19
C GLU A 30 -0.72 10.61 6.05
N ILE A 31 -1.13 11.10 4.86
CA ILE A 31 -1.29 10.23 3.69
C ILE A 31 0.06 9.65 3.25
N LEU A 32 1.13 10.45 3.22
CA LEU A 32 2.47 9.99 2.83
C LEU A 32 2.97 8.87 3.74
N LYS A 33 2.74 8.93 5.05
CA LYS A 33 3.05 7.82 5.99
C LYS A 33 2.43 6.49 5.58
N THR A 34 1.25 6.51 4.99
CA THR A 34 0.57 5.28 4.55
C THR A 34 1.09 4.77 3.20
N LEU A 35 1.58 5.66 2.34
CA LEU A 35 2.07 5.33 1.00
C LEU A 35 3.54 4.90 1.01
N TYR A 36 4.35 5.49 1.88
CA TYR A 36 5.76 5.20 2.02
C TYR A 36 5.97 4.34 3.27
N HIS A 37 6.27 3.06 3.09
CA HIS A 37 6.40 2.11 4.20
C HIS A 37 7.58 1.15 4.02
N GLY A 38 8.22 0.78 5.13
CA GLY A 38 9.37 -0.15 5.15
C GLY A 38 10.66 0.45 4.58
N GLY A 39 11.53 -0.42 4.05
CA GLY A 39 12.81 -0.03 3.45
C GLY A 39 12.78 0.06 1.93
N ASN A 40 13.66 0.87 1.34
CA ASN A 40 13.83 0.97 -0.11
C ASN A 40 15.25 1.43 -0.49
N GLY A 41 15.91 0.70 -1.38
CA GLY A 41 17.23 1.04 -1.91
C GLY A 41 17.13 1.85 -3.20
N LEU A 42 17.78 3.02 -3.24
CA LEU A 42 17.71 4.01 -4.31
C LEU A 42 19.12 4.47 -4.70
N GLY A 43 19.67 3.93 -5.79
CA GLY A 43 21.05 4.16 -6.20
C GLY A 43 22.02 3.63 -5.14
N SER A 44 22.70 4.53 -4.43
CA SER A 44 23.62 4.21 -3.33
C SER A 44 23.09 4.60 -1.95
N VAL A 45 21.81 4.98 -1.86
CA VAL A 45 21.14 5.44 -0.64
C VAL A 45 20.09 4.41 -0.22
N SER A 46 20.08 4.07 1.06
CA SER A 46 18.99 3.33 1.69
C SER A 46 18.01 4.31 2.33
N ALA A 47 16.72 4.05 2.16
CA ALA A 47 15.65 4.75 2.84
C ALA A 47 14.89 3.81 3.77
N TRP A 48 14.54 4.29 4.96
CA TRP A 48 13.59 3.64 5.86
C TRP A 48 12.47 4.61 6.21
N TYR A 49 11.24 4.24 5.88
CA TYR A 49 10.05 5.05 6.10
C TYR A 49 9.49 4.71 7.49
N ALA A 50 9.81 5.56 8.47
CA ALA A 50 9.42 5.40 9.87
C ALA A 50 8.28 6.37 10.26
N GLU A 51 7.75 6.20 11.47
CA GLU A 51 6.68 7.06 12.00
C GLU A 51 7.10 8.53 12.11
N ASP A 52 8.35 8.78 12.50
CA ASP A 52 8.91 10.12 12.71
C ASP A 52 9.44 10.78 11.43
N GLY A 53 9.57 10.03 10.33
CA GLY A 53 10.00 10.56 9.05
C GLY A 53 10.69 9.55 8.15
N ILE A 54 11.37 10.06 7.15
CA ILE A 54 12.14 9.29 6.18
C ILE A 54 13.61 9.35 6.55
N HIS A 55 14.15 8.20 6.99
CA HIS A 55 15.54 8.05 7.37
C HIS A 55 16.36 7.68 6.14
N LEU A 56 17.47 8.39 5.92
CA LEU A 56 18.33 8.26 4.75
C LEU A 56 19.80 8.14 5.14
N SER A 57 20.49 7.15 4.58
CA SER A 57 21.93 6.98 4.71
C SER A 57 22.51 6.31 3.47
N HIS A 58 23.81 6.49 3.26
CA HIS A 58 24.52 5.79 2.19
C HIS A 58 24.80 4.34 2.60
N GLY A 59 24.79 3.44 1.62
CA GLY A 59 25.02 2.01 1.86
C GLY A 59 23.73 1.21 1.86
N LYS A 60 23.73 0.07 2.57
CA LYS A 60 22.70 -0.97 2.45
C LYS A 60 21.66 -1.02 3.58
N SER A 61 21.85 -0.26 4.64
CA SER A 61 20.95 -0.19 5.79
C SER A 61 20.95 1.23 6.35
N VAL A 62 19.83 1.63 6.95
CA VAL A 62 19.61 2.92 7.58
C VAL A 62 18.70 2.84 8.81
N ARG A 63 17.86 1.81 8.94
CA ARG A 63 16.81 1.73 9.97
C ARG A 63 17.27 2.00 11.40
N TYR A 64 18.50 1.63 11.74
CA TYR A 64 19.09 1.82 13.07
C TYR A 64 20.36 2.69 13.05
N ASP A 65 20.64 3.37 11.94
CA ASP A 65 21.78 4.27 11.79
C ASP A 65 21.50 5.60 12.52
N ARG A 66 22.23 5.85 13.60
CA ARG A 66 22.10 7.10 14.39
C ARG A 66 22.58 8.34 13.64
N SER A 67 23.34 8.16 12.56
CA SER A 67 23.81 9.24 11.71
C SER A 67 22.92 9.48 10.49
N ALA A 68 21.81 8.74 10.37
CA ALA A 68 20.86 8.90 9.29
C ALA A 68 20.32 10.34 9.24
N GLN A 69 20.20 10.87 8.03
CA GLN A 69 19.43 12.09 7.81
C GLN A 69 17.94 11.74 7.94
N VAL A 70 17.22 12.50 8.75
CA VAL A 70 15.76 12.33 8.92
C VAL A 70 15.03 13.50 8.27
N ILE A 71 14.14 13.20 7.32
CA ILE A 71 13.22 14.17 6.72
C ILE A 71 11.84 13.95 7.35
N SER A 72 11.27 14.96 8.00
CA SER A 72 9.91 14.85 8.53
C SER A 72 8.88 14.69 7.41
N TRP A 73 7.71 14.14 7.75
CA TRP A 73 6.63 13.93 6.79
C TRP A 73 6.06 15.25 6.27
N GLU A 74 6.03 16.29 7.08
CA GLU A 74 5.62 17.64 6.68
C GLU A 74 6.61 18.24 5.68
N SER A 75 7.92 18.15 5.93
CA SER A 75 8.93 18.62 4.97
C SER A 75 8.90 17.81 3.67
N ALA A 76 8.61 16.50 3.75
CA ALA A 76 8.40 15.68 2.55
C ALA A 76 7.16 16.14 1.77
N ALA A 77 6.06 16.45 2.44
CA ALA A 77 4.84 16.98 1.83
C ALA A 77 5.08 18.34 1.17
N GLU A 78 5.72 19.29 1.85
CA GLU A 78 6.09 20.60 1.29
C GLU A 78 6.93 20.42 0.02
N ARG A 79 7.97 19.58 0.09
CA ARG A 79 8.88 19.36 -1.02
C ARG A 79 8.20 18.68 -2.22
N ILE A 80 7.30 17.73 -1.98
CA ILE A 80 6.51 17.12 -3.06
C ILE A 80 5.58 18.15 -3.69
N GLY A 81 4.95 19.02 -2.88
CA GLY A 81 4.14 20.13 -3.36
C GLY A 81 4.93 21.02 -4.32
N GLU A 82 6.11 21.50 -3.91
CA GLU A 82 7.01 22.29 -4.78
C GLU A 82 7.35 21.58 -6.11
N LEU A 83 7.59 20.27 -6.05
CA LEU A 83 7.88 19.47 -7.25
C LEU A 83 6.64 19.32 -8.15
N LEU A 84 5.44 19.26 -7.59
CA LEU A 84 4.19 19.26 -8.36
C LEU A 84 3.96 20.62 -9.03
N GLU A 85 4.14 21.72 -8.29
CA GLU A 85 4.03 23.10 -8.81
C GLU A 85 4.97 23.37 -9.99
N SER A 86 6.20 22.89 -9.87
CA SER A 86 7.23 23.07 -10.90
C SER A 86 7.18 22.02 -12.02
N GLY A 87 6.21 21.10 -12.00
CA GLY A 87 6.06 20.06 -13.02
C GLY A 87 7.20 19.04 -13.04
N GLN A 88 7.80 18.77 -11.88
CA GLN A 88 9.00 17.92 -11.70
C GLN A 88 8.76 16.64 -10.87
N PHE A 89 7.52 16.37 -10.44
CA PHE A 89 7.18 15.22 -9.60
C PHE A 89 6.75 13.97 -10.39
N ALA A 90 5.75 14.12 -11.28
CA ALA A 90 5.14 13.03 -12.04
C ALA A 90 5.06 13.40 -13.54
N SER A 91 4.93 12.40 -14.41
CA SER A 91 4.70 12.60 -15.85
C SER A 91 3.27 13.02 -16.18
N ASN A 92 3.03 13.56 -17.38
CA ASN A 92 1.67 13.93 -17.82
C ASN A 92 0.69 12.74 -17.84
N VAL A 93 1.16 11.52 -18.10
CA VAL A 93 0.33 10.31 -18.06
C VAL A 93 -0.11 10.02 -16.63
N GLU A 94 0.83 10.03 -15.68
CA GLU A 94 0.53 9.79 -14.26
C GLU A 94 -0.41 10.86 -13.68
N LEU A 95 -0.23 12.13 -14.07
CA LEU A 95 -1.15 13.21 -13.69
C LEU A 95 -2.57 12.94 -14.22
N ALA A 96 -2.71 12.56 -15.50
CA ALA A 96 -4.01 12.29 -16.10
C ALA A 96 -4.71 11.04 -15.51
N GLU A 97 -3.95 10.04 -15.10
CA GLU A 97 -4.49 8.78 -14.57
C GLU A 97 -4.80 8.82 -13.07
N ALA A 98 -4.24 9.77 -12.31
CA ALA A 98 -4.33 9.83 -10.85
C ALA A 98 -5.76 9.72 -10.30
N ALA A 99 -6.67 10.57 -10.78
CA ALA A 99 -8.06 10.56 -10.33
C ALA A 99 -8.79 9.26 -10.73
N GLY A 100 -8.49 8.71 -11.91
CA GLY A 100 -9.06 7.44 -12.38
C GLY A 100 -8.60 6.26 -11.53
N TYR A 101 -7.32 6.24 -11.17
CA TYR A 101 -6.73 5.19 -10.34
C TYR A 101 -7.23 5.26 -8.88
N GLU A 102 -7.46 6.45 -8.33
CA GLU A 102 -8.11 6.58 -7.02
C GLU A 102 -9.52 5.95 -7.02
N ARG A 103 -10.30 6.20 -8.08
CA ARG A 103 -11.63 5.58 -8.23
C ARG A 103 -11.54 4.06 -8.37
N SER A 104 -10.54 3.54 -9.09
CA SER A 104 -10.39 2.08 -9.22
C SER A 104 -10.05 1.41 -7.89
N LEU A 105 -9.19 2.01 -7.08
CA LEU A 105 -8.88 1.52 -5.74
C LEU A 105 -10.11 1.53 -4.81
N LEU A 106 -10.94 2.57 -4.89
CA LEU A 106 -12.19 2.62 -4.13
C LEU A 106 -13.19 1.58 -4.63
N SER A 107 -13.31 1.42 -5.95
CA SER A 107 -14.16 0.44 -6.60
C SER A 107 -13.86 -0.98 -6.13
N GLU A 108 -12.59 -1.39 -6.11
CA GLU A 108 -12.21 -2.72 -5.62
C GLU A 108 -12.62 -2.93 -4.17
N LYS A 109 -12.38 -1.95 -3.29
CA LYS A 109 -12.77 -2.02 -1.87
C LYS A 109 -14.29 -2.14 -1.69
N LEU A 110 -15.06 -1.33 -2.42
CA LEU A 110 -16.52 -1.39 -2.41
C LEU A 110 -17.04 -2.73 -2.92
N TRP A 111 -16.44 -3.24 -4.00
CA TRP A 111 -16.82 -4.53 -4.59
C TRP A 111 -16.60 -5.67 -3.60
N TYR A 112 -15.42 -5.75 -2.97
CA TYR A 112 -15.13 -6.77 -1.96
C TYR A 112 -16.05 -6.65 -0.73
N LEU A 113 -16.27 -5.43 -0.21
CA LEU A 113 -17.18 -5.20 0.92
C LEU A 113 -18.60 -5.65 0.59
N TYR A 114 -19.12 -5.26 -0.58
CA TYR A 114 -20.47 -5.60 -1.03
C TYR A 114 -20.64 -7.12 -1.17
N HIS A 115 -19.66 -7.79 -1.76
CA HIS A 115 -19.68 -9.24 -1.92
C HIS A 115 -19.61 -9.99 -0.59
N ASP A 116 -19.10 -9.36 0.46
CA ASP A 116 -19.01 -9.92 1.81
C ASP A 116 -20.10 -9.50 2.78
N LEU A 117 -21.12 -8.76 2.31
CA LEU A 117 -22.36 -8.57 3.07
C LEU A 117 -22.97 -9.93 3.48
N SER A 118 -23.46 -10.00 4.71
CA SER A 118 -24.21 -11.16 5.19
C SER A 118 -25.55 -11.29 4.45
N GLU A 119 -26.17 -12.45 4.54
CA GLU A 119 -27.49 -12.70 3.92
C GLU A 119 -28.53 -11.71 4.45
N GLY A 120 -28.61 -11.52 5.77
CA GLY A 120 -29.51 -10.54 6.38
C GLY A 120 -29.24 -9.10 5.94
N ALA A 121 -27.97 -8.72 5.73
CA ALA A 121 -27.64 -7.40 5.22
C ALA A 121 -28.09 -7.21 3.75
N ARG A 122 -28.00 -8.25 2.93
CA ARG A 122 -28.49 -8.23 1.54
C ARG A 122 -30.02 -8.18 1.48
N GLU A 123 -30.71 -8.95 2.30
CA GLU A 123 -32.18 -8.93 2.41
C GLU A 123 -32.70 -7.57 2.89
N ALA A 124 -31.96 -6.92 3.80
CA ALA A 124 -32.25 -5.56 4.25
C ALA A 124 -31.96 -4.47 3.18
N GLY A 125 -31.40 -4.84 2.03
CA GLY A 125 -31.16 -3.92 0.92
C GLY A 125 -29.97 -2.98 1.10
N TYR A 126 -29.01 -3.28 1.98
CA TYR A 126 -27.83 -2.42 2.13
C TYR A 126 -27.01 -2.38 0.84
N LEU A 127 -26.61 -1.15 0.45
CA LEU A 127 -25.79 -0.89 -0.73
C LEU A 127 -26.43 -1.41 -2.03
N SER A 128 -27.76 -1.31 -2.15
CA SER A 128 -28.52 -1.78 -3.31
C SER A 128 -28.06 -1.19 -4.65
N CYS A 129 -27.55 0.04 -4.69
CA CYS A 129 -27.05 0.65 -5.92
C CYS A 129 -25.84 -0.11 -6.50
N LEU A 130 -25.10 -0.88 -5.67
CA LEU A 130 -24.01 -1.73 -6.13
C LEU A 130 -24.49 -3.01 -6.81
N SER A 131 -25.75 -3.43 -6.59
CA SER A 131 -26.34 -4.61 -7.22
C SER A 131 -26.59 -4.44 -8.72
N GLU A 132 -26.65 -3.18 -9.19
CA GLU A 132 -26.86 -2.83 -10.59
C GLU A 132 -25.60 -3.04 -11.43
N ILE A 133 -24.44 -3.19 -10.78
CA ILE A 133 -23.14 -3.40 -11.39
C ILE A 133 -22.98 -4.89 -11.70
N LYS A 134 -23.75 -5.35 -12.68
CA LYS A 134 -23.72 -6.75 -13.14
C LYS A 134 -22.58 -6.95 -14.12
N GLY A 135 -21.92 -8.10 -14.10
CA GLY A 135 -20.89 -8.50 -15.07
C GLY A 135 -20.42 -9.95 -14.86
N ASN A 136 -19.22 -10.29 -15.34
CA ASN A 136 -18.60 -11.59 -15.08
C ASN A 136 -17.75 -11.59 -13.79
N GLY A 137 -18.14 -10.82 -12.77
CA GLY A 137 -17.33 -10.64 -11.56
C GLY A 137 -16.06 -9.81 -11.78
N PHE A 138 -15.06 -10.02 -10.92
CA PHE A 138 -13.76 -9.36 -11.00
C PHE A 138 -12.97 -9.84 -12.24
N PRO A 139 -12.27 -8.95 -12.98
CA PRO A 139 -12.11 -7.50 -12.79
C PRO A 139 -13.10 -6.65 -13.59
N GLU A 140 -14.12 -7.26 -14.22
CA GLU A 140 -15.05 -6.53 -15.10
C GLU A 140 -15.99 -5.61 -14.32
N GLU A 141 -16.54 -6.09 -13.21
CA GLU A 141 -17.46 -5.32 -12.37
C GLU A 141 -16.77 -4.16 -11.66
N THR A 142 -15.51 -4.33 -11.21
CA THR A 142 -14.74 -3.24 -10.61
C THR A 142 -14.39 -2.16 -11.64
N ARG A 143 -14.16 -2.52 -12.90
CA ARG A 143 -13.99 -1.54 -13.99
C ARG A 143 -15.28 -0.75 -14.22
N ARG A 144 -16.43 -1.42 -14.29
CA ARG A 144 -17.75 -0.76 -14.43
C ARG A 144 -18.06 0.16 -13.26
N LEU A 145 -17.80 -0.27 -12.03
CA LEU A 145 -17.98 0.56 -10.84
C LEU A 145 -17.03 1.78 -10.87
N THR A 146 -15.80 1.62 -11.35
CA THR A 146 -14.87 2.74 -11.54
C THR A 146 -15.43 3.79 -12.51
N GLU A 147 -16.06 3.34 -13.59
CA GLU A 147 -16.72 4.21 -14.57
C GLU A 147 -17.93 4.92 -13.95
N GLN A 148 -18.79 4.21 -13.22
CA GLN A 148 -19.97 4.78 -12.55
C GLN A 148 -19.59 5.81 -11.47
N LEU A 149 -18.46 5.62 -10.77
CA LEU A 149 -17.96 6.60 -9.80
C LEU A 149 -17.62 7.97 -10.42
N ASN A 150 -17.55 8.10 -11.76
CA ASN A 150 -17.46 9.41 -12.40
C ASN A 150 -18.77 10.22 -12.30
N ASP A 151 -19.92 9.56 -12.21
CA ASP A 151 -21.23 10.21 -12.14
C ASP A 151 -21.53 10.76 -10.73
N PRO A 152 -21.67 12.08 -10.56
CA PRO A 152 -22.05 12.67 -9.27
C PRO A 152 -23.38 12.16 -8.72
N ALA A 153 -24.35 11.83 -9.57
CA ALA A 153 -25.65 11.32 -9.13
C ALA A 153 -25.51 9.93 -8.50
N PHE A 154 -24.77 9.02 -9.16
CA PHE A 154 -24.43 7.72 -8.60
C PHE A 154 -23.67 7.84 -7.28
N ARG A 155 -22.65 8.71 -7.20
CA ARG A 155 -21.92 8.94 -5.95
C ARG A 155 -22.82 9.44 -4.83
N GLN A 156 -23.80 10.28 -5.13
CA GLN A 156 -24.75 10.76 -4.13
C GLN A 156 -25.61 9.62 -3.58
N THR A 157 -26.21 8.80 -4.44
CA THR A 157 -26.97 7.61 -4.04
C THR A 157 -26.11 6.66 -3.20
N LEU A 158 -24.90 6.35 -3.67
CA LEU A 158 -23.98 5.46 -2.96
C LEU A 158 -23.63 6.01 -1.58
N LYS A 159 -23.42 7.33 -1.43
CA LYS A 159 -23.13 7.93 -0.13
C LYS A 159 -24.29 7.80 0.86
N GLU A 160 -25.52 7.98 0.39
CA GLU A 160 -26.72 7.84 1.22
C GLU A 160 -26.89 6.39 1.72
N GLU A 161 -26.78 5.42 0.82
CA GLU A 161 -26.82 4.00 1.17
C GLU A 161 -25.65 3.60 2.08
N TYR A 162 -24.45 4.11 1.81
CA TYR A 162 -23.27 3.83 2.63
C TYR A 162 -23.38 4.43 4.03
N ALA A 163 -23.97 5.61 4.19
CA ALA A 163 -24.21 6.21 5.51
C ALA A 163 -25.18 5.36 6.36
N ALA A 164 -26.23 4.81 5.73
CA ALA A 164 -27.15 3.89 6.39
C ALA A 164 -26.45 2.59 6.79
N PHE A 165 -25.69 1.98 5.87
CA PHE A 165 -24.88 0.80 6.15
C PHE A 165 -23.87 1.04 7.28
N TRP A 166 -23.11 2.14 7.22
CA TRP A 166 -22.09 2.46 8.20
C TRP A 166 -22.68 2.63 9.61
N THR A 167 -23.83 3.31 9.72
CA THR A 167 -24.55 3.48 10.98
C THR A 167 -24.98 2.13 11.57
N ALA A 168 -25.55 1.25 10.74
CA ALA A 168 -25.97 -0.07 11.17
C ALA A 168 -24.77 -0.96 11.55
N TYR A 169 -23.69 -0.92 10.76
CA TYR A 169 -22.49 -1.71 10.99
C TYR A 169 -21.73 -1.34 12.28
N GLN A 170 -21.88 -0.11 12.75
CA GLN A 170 -21.37 0.30 14.06
C GLN A 170 -22.12 -0.38 15.23
N GLN A 171 -23.36 -0.80 15.01
CA GLN A 171 -24.20 -1.46 16.01
C GLN A 171 -24.16 -2.98 15.87
N ASP A 172 -24.10 -3.46 14.63
CA ASP A 172 -24.08 -4.88 14.29
C ASP A 172 -22.92 -5.19 13.33
N ARG A 173 -21.93 -5.91 13.85
CA ARG A 173 -20.74 -6.31 13.07
C ARG A 173 -21.04 -7.48 12.14
N ASP A 174 -22.11 -8.24 12.37
CA ASP A 174 -22.47 -9.43 11.60
C ASP A 174 -23.11 -9.08 10.24
N LEU A 175 -23.28 -7.79 9.94
CA LEU A 175 -23.61 -7.32 8.58
C LEU A 175 -22.52 -7.65 7.55
N LEU A 176 -21.29 -7.91 7.99
CA LEU A 176 -20.20 -8.40 7.14
C LEU A 176 -19.72 -9.77 7.60
N ARG A 177 -19.57 -10.71 6.65
CA ARG A 177 -19.01 -12.06 6.90
C ARG A 177 -17.55 -12.01 7.30
N PHE A 178 -16.81 -11.00 6.82
CA PHE A 178 -15.40 -10.78 7.13
C PHE A 178 -15.13 -9.33 7.51
N HIS A 179 -14.21 -9.11 8.44
CA HIS A 179 -14.03 -7.80 9.09
C HIS A 179 -12.76 -7.02 8.67
N TYR A 180 -12.09 -7.42 7.60
CA TYR A 180 -10.85 -6.78 7.11
C TYR A 180 -11.06 -5.57 6.18
N HIS A 181 -12.31 -5.25 5.78
CA HIS A 181 -12.65 -4.25 4.74
C HIS A 181 -12.41 -2.77 5.08
N ARG A 182 -12.02 -2.44 6.32
CA ARG A 182 -11.83 -1.05 6.80
C ARG A 182 -12.96 -0.06 6.38
N PRO A 183 -14.24 -0.27 6.77
CA PRO A 183 -15.36 0.51 6.21
C PRO A 183 -15.31 2.02 6.48
N ARG A 184 -14.63 2.48 7.55
CA ARG A 184 -14.38 3.91 7.78
C ARG A 184 -13.53 4.52 6.67
N GLU A 185 -12.48 3.83 6.22
CA GLU A 185 -11.58 4.31 5.17
C GLU A 185 -12.31 4.43 3.83
N ILE A 186 -13.16 3.44 3.50
CA ILE A 186 -14.02 3.49 2.31
C ILE A 186 -14.97 4.69 2.36
N TRP A 187 -15.56 4.97 3.52
CA TRP A 187 -16.45 6.13 3.71
C TRP A 187 -15.73 7.47 3.47
N GLU A 188 -14.55 7.65 4.07
CA GLU A 188 -13.75 8.86 3.88
C GLU A 188 -13.33 9.03 2.41
N ASN A 189 -12.87 7.95 1.76
CA ASN A 189 -12.48 7.99 0.35
C ASN A 189 -13.66 8.30 -0.59
N LEU A 190 -14.85 7.80 -0.29
CA LEU A 190 -16.05 8.09 -1.07
C LEU A 190 -16.42 9.58 -0.99
N LYS A 191 -16.32 10.20 0.19
CA LYS A 191 -16.53 11.65 0.36
C LYS A 191 -15.46 12.47 -0.35
N ASP A 192 -14.21 12.01 -0.30
CA ASP A 192 -13.07 12.66 -0.95
C ASP A 192 -13.22 12.78 -2.47
N LEU A 193 -14.01 11.91 -3.12
CA LEU A 193 -14.26 11.99 -4.57
C LEU A 193 -14.97 13.28 -5.01
N ASP A 194 -15.70 13.95 -4.11
CA ASP A 194 -16.42 15.19 -4.40
C ASP A 194 -15.62 16.45 -4.07
N LEU A 195 -14.40 16.31 -3.54
CA LEU A 195 -13.54 17.45 -3.25
C LEU A 195 -13.12 18.17 -4.54
N PRO A 196 -13.06 19.51 -4.55
CA PRO A 196 -12.59 20.27 -5.70
C PRO A 196 -11.14 19.92 -5.98
N ARG A 197 -10.85 19.60 -7.25
CA ARG A 197 -9.50 19.23 -7.68
C ARG A 197 -8.75 20.39 -8.29
N ARG A 198 -7.52 20.55 -7.83
CA ARG A 198 -6.50 21.35 -8.50
C ARG A 198 -5.84 20.53 -9.60
N THR A 199 -5.58 21.16 -10.75
CA THR A 199 -4.83 20.56 -11.85
C THR A 199 -3.34 20.91 -11.74
N PHE A 200 -2.48 19.93 -11.98
CA PHE A 200 -1.03 20.12 -12.15
C PHE A 200 -0.65 19.87 -13.61
N SER A 201 0.50 20.42 -14.02
CA SER A 201 1.10 20.19 -15.34
C SER A 201 2.52 19.70 -15.19
N SER A 202 3.03 18.94 -16.16
CA SER A 202 4.39 18.42 -16.15
C SER A 202 5.10 18.61 -17.48
N ASP A 203 6.39 18.93 -17.41
CA ASP A 203 7.29 18.94 -18.55
C ASP A 203 8.03 17.59 -18.70
N LEU A 204 7.81 16.65 -17.78
CA LEU A 204 8.46 15.35 -17.80
C LEU A 204 7.75 14.40 -18.77
N THR A 205 8.47 14.01 -19.82
CA THR A 205 8.06 12.87 -20.68
C THR A 205 8.08 11.57 -19.89
N GLN A 206 9.05 11.40 -18.99
CA GLN A 206 9.16 10.27 -18.06
C GLN A 206 9.82 10.74 -16.77
N VAL A 207 9.45 10.13 -15.64
CA VAL A 207 10.10 10.41 -14.37
C VAL A 207 11.49 9.77 -14.37
N PRO A 208 12.56 10.47 -13.93
CA PRO A 208 13.89 9.88 -13.84
C PRO A 208 13.89 8.64 -12.95
N THR A 209 14.55 7.58 -13.40
CA THR A 209 14.72 6.33 -12.64
C THR A 209 16.12 6.26 -12.05
N VAL A 210 16.27 5.43 -11.01
CA VAL A 210 17.56 5.06 -10.44
C VAL A 210 17.64 3.54 -10.38
N GLN A 211 18.84 2.98 -10.28
CA GLN A 211 18.97 1.56 -9.96
C GLN A 211 18.44 1.31 -8.55
N HIS A 212 17.51 0.35 -8.40
CA HIS A 212 17.03 -0.06 -7.09
C HIS A 212 17.87 -1.24 -6.58
N PHE A 213 17.87 -1.44 -5.27
CA PHE A 213 18.42 -2.62 -4.65
C PHE A 213 17.62 -2.97 -3.39
N ILE A 214 17.69 -4.24 -2.99
CA ILE A 214 17.08 -4.73 -1.76
C ILE A 214 18.00 -4.36 -0.59
N THR A 215 17.52 -3.54 0.33
CA THR A 215 18.27 -3.13 1.52
C THR A 215 18.41 -4.29 2.52
N GLU A 216 19.44 -4.26 3.36
CA GLU A 216 19.58 -5.18 4.49
C GLU A 216 18.41 -5.00 5.48
N ASP A 217 17.89 -3.78 5.63
CA ASP A 217 16.71 -3.51 6.46
C ASP A 217 15.45 -4.23 5.96
N GLU A 218 15.27 -4.33 4.63
CA GLU A 218 14.18 -5.07 4.00
C GLU A 218 14.30 -6.58 4.26
N ILE A 219 15.51 -7.12 4.12
CA ILE A 219 15.81 -8.54 4.36
C ILE A 219 15.57 -8.87 5.83
N ASP A 220 16.12 -8.07 6.75
CA ASP A 220 15.95 -8.26 8.18
C ASP A 220 14.48 -8.20 8.59
N ALA A 221 13.75 -7.20 8.09
CA ALA A 221 12.32 -7.07 8.32
C ALA A 221 11.54 -8.30 7.82
N ALA A 222 11.84 -8.78 6.61
CA ALA A 222 11.21 -9.96 6.05
C ALA A 222 11.48 -11.22 6.89
N MET A 223 12.74 -11.43 7.30
CA MET A 223 13.14 -12.57 8.14
C MET A 223 12.44 -12.59 9.50
N THR A 224 12.04 -11.43 10.05
CA THR A 224 11.30 -11.39 11.32
C THR A 224 9.91 -12.05 11.26
N GLY A 225 9.40 -12.33 10.06
CA GLY A 225 8.16 -13.09 9.85
C GLY A 225 8.25 -14.57 10.25
N GLY A 226 9.46 -15.14 10.29
CA GLY A 226 9.68 -16.56 10.52
C GLY A 226 9.25 -17.45 9.35
N SER A 227 9.22 -18.76 9.58
CA SER A 227 8.78 -19.75 8.59
C SER A 227 7.27 -19.71 8.35
N SER A 228 6.82 -20.34 7.26
CA SER A 228 5.41 -20.47 6.89
C SER A 228 4.56 -21.31 7.86
N PHE A 229 5.18 -21.92 8.88
CA PHE A 229 4.49 -22.77 9.83
C PHE A 229 4.02 -21.99 11.06
N ALA A 230 2.83 -22.33 11.56
CA ALA A 230 2.31 -21.74 12.79
C ALA A 230 3.32 -21.90 13.95
N GLY A 231 3.62 -20.79 14.64
CA GLY A 231 4.61 -20.74 15.71
C GLY A 231 6.08 -20.84 15.27
N GLY A 232 6.37 -20.84 13.97
CA GLY A 232 7.73 -21.00 13.42
C GLY A 232 8.72 -19.97 13.94
N LYS A 233 8.32 -18.71 14.03
CA LYS A 233 9.14 -17.65 14.67
C LYS A 233 9.59 -18.01 16.08
N GLY A 234 8.70 -18.59 16.88
CA GLY A 234 9.01 -19.01 18.25
C GLY A 234 9.99 -20.19 18.29
N ARG A 235 9.83 -21.16 17.39
CA ARG A 235 10.78 -22.29 17.26
C ARG A 235 12.16 -21.84 16.81
N ILE A 236 12.23 -20.95 15.81
CA ILE A 236 13.49 -20.35 15.36
C ILE A 236 14.16 -19.62 16.52
N TYR A 237 13.42 -18.79 17.25
CA TYR A 237 13.95 -18.09 18.41
C TYR A 237 14.47 -19.06 19.48
N ALA A 238 13.66 -20.05 19.89
CA ALA A 238 14.02 -21.01 20.91
C ALA A 238 15.28 -21.82 20.54
N PHE A 239 15.37 -22.27 19.28
CA PHE A 239 16.55 -22.97 18.78
C PHE A 239 17.80 -22.08 18.85
N PHE A 240 17.72 -20.82 18.42
CA PHE A 240 18.87 -19.92 18.43
C PHE A 240 19.28 -19.41 19.84
N MET A 241 18.47 -19.63 20.86
CA MET A 241 18.83 -19.35 22.26
C MET A 241 19.74 -20.43 22.88
N GLU A 242 19.81 -21.61 22.26
CA GLU A 242 20.71 -22.69 22.66
C GLU A 242 22.04 -22.65 21.89
N ASN A 243 23.06 -23.30 22.45
CA ASN A 243 24.37 -23.37 21.80
C ASN A 243 24.37 -24.43 20.70
N HIS A 244 24.25 -23.98 19.45
CA HIS A 244 24.36 -24.82 18.26
C HIS A 244 25.48 -24.36 17.33
N THR A 245 26.05 -25.31 16.60
CA THR A 245 26.99 -25.06 15.51
C THR A 245 26.26 -24.44 14.31
N ASP A 246 26.99 -23.74 13.44
CA ASP A 246 26.41 -23.14 12.24
C ASP A 246 25.80 -24.21 11.30
N LYS A 247 26.38 -25.41 11.28
CA LYS A 247 25.84 -26.54 10.51
C LYS A 247 24.47 -26.98 11.03
N GLU A 248 24.28 -27.03 12.35
CA GLU A 248 23.00 -27.35 12.97
C GLU A 248 21.98 -26.24 12.73
N LYS A 249 22.38 -24.97 12.85
CA LYS A 249 21.52 -23.81 12.53
C LYS A 249 21.03 -23.83 11.10
N VAL A 250 21.93 -24.03 10.13
CA VAL A 250 21.56 -24.11 8.70
C VAL A 250 20.62 -25.29 8.45
N ARG A 251 20.91 -26.45 9.05
CA ARG A 251 20.05 -27.63 8.88
C ARG A 251 18.65 -27.41 9.47
N PHE A 252 18.59 -26.86 10.68
CA PHE A 252 17.34 -26.52 11.35
C PHE A 252 16.53 -25.54 10.51
N LEU A 253 17.12 -24.42 10.06
CA LEU A 253 16.42 -23.44 9.24
C LEU A 253 15.89 -24.03 7.93
N LYS A 254 16.68 -24.89 7.27
CA LYS A 254 16.24 -25.58 6.05
C LYS A 254 15.02 -26.46 6.29
N ASP A 255 15.01 -27.23 7.38
CA ASP A 255 13.89 -28.11 7.72
C ASP A 255 12.67 -27.30 8.23
N GLU A 256 12.91 -26.20 8.95
CA GLU A 256 11.89 -25.29 9.51
C GLU A 256 11.21 -24.42 8.45
N TYR A 257 11.91 -23.97 7.41
CA TYR A 257 11.30 -23.25 6.29
C TYR A 257 10.71 -24.20 5.24
N GLY A 258 11.36 -25.34 4.97
CA GLY A 258 10.90 -26.29 3.96
C GLY A 258 10.99 -25.74 2.53
N ILE A 259 9.93 -25.94 1.75
CA ILE A 259 9.78 -25.41 0.38
C ILE A 259 8.54 -24.55 0.34
N GLY A 260 8.66 -23.31 -0.10
CA GLY A 260 7.56 -22.37 -0.12
C GLY A 260 7.97 -21.00 -0.60
N GLY A 261 7.09 -20.03 -0.36
CA GLY A 261 7.32 -18.64 -0.73
C GLY A 261 6.12 -17.77 -0.39
N ARG A 262 6.29 -16.47 -0.56
CA ARG A 262 5.25 -15.45 -0.35
C ARG A 262 5.45 -14.26 -1.27
N SER A 263 4.34 -13.67 -1.70
CA SER A 263 4.32 -12.37 -2.37
C SER A 263 4.40 -11.23 -1.34
N HIS A 264 4.70 -10.01 -1.81
CA HIS A 264 4.82 -8.81 -0.99
C HIS A 264 5.87 -8.92 0.13
N ALA A 265 6.88 -9.76 -0.08
CA ALA A 265 7.80 -10.19 0.97
C ALA A 265 8.72 -9.08 1.49
N LEU A 266 9.07 -8.11 0.63
CA LEU A 266 10.00 -7.04 0.97
C LEU A 266 9.24 -5.74 1.16
N SER A 267 9.12 -5.33 2.42
CA SER A 267 8.43 -4.11 2.83
C SER A 267 7.03 -3.95 2.25
N GLY A 268 6.31 -5.05 1.98
CA GLY A 268 4.96 -5.01 1.42
C GLY A 268 4.88 -4.63 -0.06
N ALA A 269 6.00 -4.54 -0.78
CA ALA A 269 6.01 -4.08 -2.17
C ALA A 269 5.26 -5.03 -3.09
N THR A 270 4.34 -4.52 -3.92
CA THR A 270 3.45 -5.32 -4.79
C THR A 270 4.21 -6.34 -5.65
N HIS A 271 5.31 -5.91 -6.25
CA HIS A 271 6.14 -6.74 -7.11
C HIS A 271 7.40 -7.22 -6.38
N SER A 272 7.23 -7.71 -5.15
CA SER A 272 8.28 -8.39 -4.39
C SER A 272 7.84 -9.78 -3.97
N GLY A 273 8.82 -10.66 -3.78
CA GLY A 273 8.57 -12.03 -3.36
C GLY A 273 9.76 -12.64 -2.64
N GLU A 274 9.45 -13.66 -1.86
CA GLU A 274 10.41 -14.57 -1.25
C GLU A 274 10.08 -15.97 -1.75
N ASP A 275 11.09 -16.66 -2.25
CA ASP A 275 11.05 -18.10 -2.50
C ASP A 275 12.05 -18.76 -1.55
N HIS A 276 11.69 -19.88 -0.94
CA HIS A 276 12.62 -20.63 -0.11
C HIS A 276 12.54 -22.13 -0.40
N ASP A 277 13.71 -22.74 -0.41
CA ASP A 277 13.86 -24.17 -0.66
C ASP A 277 15.09 -24.72 0.08
N GLY A 278 15.49 -25.95 -0.27
CA GLY A 278 16.66 -26.59 0.31
C GLY A 278 18.00 -25.90 0.05
N LYS A 279 18.05 -24.81 -0.73
CA LYS A 279 19.23 -23.99 -1.00
C LYS A 279 19.23 -22.68 -0.21
N GLY A 280 18.08 -22.27 0.35
CA GLY A 280 17.96 -21.08 1.20
C GLY A 280 16.80 -20.17 0.82
N LEU A 281 16.82 -18.97 1.38
CA LEU A 281 15.87 -17.88 1.11
C LEU A 281 16.34 -17.07 -0.10
N HIS A 282 15.46 -16.81 -1.04
CA HIS A 282 15.71 -16.02 -2.24
C HIS A 282 14.69 -14.89 -2.30
N TYR A 283 15.18 -13.66 -2.19
CA TYR A 283 14.35 -12.48 -2.30
C TYR A 283 14.45 -11.87 -3.69
N LYS A 284 13.30 -11.44 -4.22
CA LYS A 284 13.19 -10.71 -5.48
C LYS A 284 12.30 -9.49 -5.29
N LYS A 285 12.67 -8.38 -5.91
CA LYS A 285 11.90 -7.14 -5.95
C LYS A 285 12.04 -6.51 -7.32
N GLN A 286 10.97 -5.96 -7.85
CA GLN A 286 10.99 -5.23 -9.12
C GLN A 286 12.08 -4.16 -9.13
N ASP A 287 12.71 -3.99 -10.29
CA ASP A 287 13.79 -3.03 -10.56
C ASP A 287 15.07 -3.22 -9.72
N CYS A 288 15.16 -4.33 -8.96
CA CYS A 288 16.36 -4.75 -8.24
C CYS A 288 17.08 -5.87 -9.00
N PRO A 289 18.43 -5.88 -8.98
CA PRO A 289 19.23 -6.96 -9.57
C PRO A 289 19.11 -8.29 -8.83
#